data_AF-A0AAV9K0S3-F1
#
_entry.id   AF-A0AAV9K0S3-F1
#
_cell.length_a   1.000
_cell.length_b   1.000
_cell.length_c   1.000
_cell.angle_alpha   90.00
_cell.angle_beta   90.00
_cell.angle_gamma   90.00
#
_symmetry.space_group_name_H-M   'P 1'
#
loop_
_entity.id
_entity.type
_entity.pdbx_description
1 polymer ?
#
loop_
_entity_poly.entity_id
_entity_poly.type
_entity_poly.pdbx_seq_one_letter_code
_entity_poly.pdbx_strand_id
1 'polypeptide(L)'
;MIQQLIQIIQYTIKRRFHWIKIQGKEWKDIVKILGDYKPRLYHHVVNWELPREGEINCNMDGACKGNPGVGAYGFCLRNNTGDIIYAEA
;
A
#
# COMPACT_ATOMS: atom_id res chain seq x y z
N MET A 1 -20.88 1.20 30.38
CA MET A 1 -21.07 1.10 28.92
C MET A 1 -20.30 2.18 28.15
N ILE A 2 -20.62 3.48 28.25
CA ILE A 2 -19.95 4.55 27.47
C ILE A 2 -18.45 4.68 27.79
N GLN A 3 -18.06 4.67 29.07
CA GLN A 3 -16.63 4.73 29.43
C GLN A 3 -15.83 3.51 28.96
N GLN A 4 -16.43 2.31 28.99
CA GLN A 4 -15.80 1.09 28.47
C GLN A 4 -15.56 1.20 26.96
N LEU A 5 -16.53 1.75 26.21
CA LEU A 5 -16.37 2.01 24.78
C LEU A 5 -15.22 3.00 24.50
N ILE A 6 -15.13 4.10 25.27
CA ILE A 6 -14.03 5.07 25.15
C ILE A 6 -12.68 4.39 25.39
N GLN A 7 -12.56 3.54 26.40
CA GLN A 7 -11.33 2.81 26.69
C GLN A 7 -10.94 1.85 25.57
N ILE A 8 -11.89 1.11 24.99
CA ILE A 8 -11.63 0.19 23.87
C ILE A 8 -11.13 0.96 22.65
N ILE A 9 -11.72 2.12 22.35
CA ILE A 9 -11.30 2.97 21.23
C ILE A 9 -9.87 3.48 21.47
N GLN A 10 -9.58 4.00 22.66
CA GLN A 10 -8.23 4.44 23.02
C GLN A 10 -7.21 3.30 22.90
N TYR A 11 -7.55 2.09 23.36
CA TYR A 11 -6.69 0.92 23.26
C TYR A 11 -6.44 0.49 21.81
N THR A 12 -7.48 0.51 20.98
CA THR A 12 -7.39 0.21 19.55
C THR A 12 -6.46 1.19 18.84
N ILE A 13 -6.59 2.47 19.13
CA ILE A 13 -5.77 3.51 18.52
C ILE A 13 -4.32 3.37 18.96
N LYS A 14 -4.07 3.16 20.25
CA LYS A 14 -2.70 2.91 20.75
C LYS A 14 -2.06 1.68 20.13
N ARG A 15 -2.82 0.62 19.84
CA ARG A 15 -2.28 -0.61 19.24
C ARG A 15 -2.07 -0.52 17.73
N ARG A 16 -3.04 0.02 16.98
CA ARG A 16 -3.01 0.03 15.51
C ARG A 16 -2.37 1.28 14.93
N PHE A 17 -2.42 2.38 15.66
CA PHE A 17 -1.99 3.71 15.22
C PHE A 17 -1.14 4.36 16.32
N HIS A 18 -0.12 3.64 16.81
CA HIS A 18 0.72 4.05 17.95
C HIS A 18 1.42 5.40 17.78
N TRP A 19 1.53 5.91 16.55
CA TRP A 19 2.04 7.25 16.24
C TRP A 19 1.03 8.39 16.51
N ILE A 20 -0.27 8.10 16.65
CA ILE A 20 -1.30 9.07 17.01
C ILE A 20 -1.31 9.23 18.54
N LYS A 21 -0.82 10.36 19.05
CA LYS A 21 -0.78 10.63 20.49
C LYS A 21 -2.12 11.20 20.98
N ILE A 22 -2.98 10.32 21.48
CA ILE A 22 -4.20 10.74 22.19
C ILE A 22 -3.88 11.04 23.65
N GLN A 23 -4.01 12.31 24.06
CA GLN A 23 -3.77 12.76 25.44
C GLN A 23 -5.08 13.06 26.23
N GLY A 24 -6.24 13.11 25.55
CA GLY A 24 -7.53 13.39 26.17
C GLY A 24 -8.23 12.18 26.78
N LYS A 25 -8.96 12.39 27.88
CA LYS A 25 -9.76 11.35 28.57
C LYS A 25 -11.23 11.41 28.19
N GLU A 26 -11.71 12.52 27.63
CA GLU A 26 -13.10 12.68 27.22
C GLU A 26 -13.31 12.32 25.75
N TRP A 27 -14.54 11.92 25.42
CA TRP A 27 -14.92 11.62 24.04
C TRP A 27 -14.66 12.80 23.08
N LYS A 28 -14.96 14.02 23.53
CA LYS A 28 -14.79 15.24 22.73
C LYS A 28 -13.33 15.45 22.30
N ASP A 29 -12.38 15.16 23.19
CA ASP A 29 -10.96 15.28 22.89
C ASP A 29 -10.51 14.27 21.84
N ILE A 30 -10.98 13.02 21.97
CA ILE A 30 -10.66 11.95 21.02
C ILE A 30 -11.19 12.28 19.63
N VAL A 31 -12.45 12.73 19.54
CA VAL A 31 -13.07 13.13 18.29
C VAL A 31 -12.30 14.28 17.65
N LYS A 32 -11.92 15.29 18.43
CA LYS A 32 -11.14 16.43 17.93
C LYS A 32 -9.78 15.99 17.40
N ILE A 33 -9.01 15.22 18.17
CA ILE A 33 -7.67 14.76 17.76
C ILE A 33 -7.75 13.92 16.48
N LEU A 34 -8.73 13.02 16.36
CA LEU A 34 -8.88 12.18 15.18
C LEU A 34 -9.40 12.97 13.97
N GLY A 35 -10.30 13.93 14.18
CA GLY A 35 -10.80 14.81 13.12
C GLY A 35 -9.72 15.73 12.55
N ASP A 36 -8.82 16.22 13.41
CA ASP A 36 -7.71 17.08 13.03
C ASP A 36 -6.49 16.30 12.49
N TYR A 37 -6.47 14.96 12.68
CA TYR A 37 -5.34 14.14 12.30
C TYR A 37 -5.21 14.00 10.77
N LYS A 38 -4.09 14.49 10.24
CA LYS A 38 -3.69 14.29 8.84
C LYS A 38 -2.48 13.34 8.79
N PRO A 39 -2.61 12.13 8.20
CA PRO A 39 -1.48 11.22 8.10
C PRO A 39 -0.42 11.80 7.18
N ARG A 40 0.85 11.62 7.55
CA ARG A 40 1.95 11.87 6.62
C ARG A 40 2.00 10.73 5.61
N LEU A 41 1.61 11.02 4.37
CA LEU A 41 1.70 10.06 3.28
C LEU A 41 3.14 10.01 2.79
N TYR A 42 3.72 8.81 2.79
CA TYR A 42 4.96 8.52 2.09
C TYR A 42 4.59 7.92 0.75
N HIS A 43 5.17 8.46 -0.32
CA HIS A 43 5.05 7.89 -1.65
C HIS A 43 6.44 7.51 -2.13
N HIS A 44 6.52 6.41 -2.87
CA HIS A 44 7.68 6.10 -3.68
C HIS A 44 7.35 6.51 -5.09
N VAL A 45 8.19 7.35 -5.68
CA VAL A 45 8.12 7.62 -7.12
C VAL A 45 8.73 6.42 -7.80
N VAL A 46 7.93 5.73 -8.61
CA VAL A 46 8.39 4.65 -9.48
C VAL A 46 8.57 5.25 -10.86
N ASN A 47 9.82 5.48 -11.26
CA ASN A 47 10.16 5.91 -12.61
C ASN A 47 10.44 4.68 -13.46
N TRP A 48 9.86 4.66 -14.66
CA TRP A 48 10.21 3.67 -15.67
C TRP A 48 11.40 4.17 -16.45
N GLU A 49 12.56 3.57 -16.19
CA GLU A 49 13.77 3.79 -16.97
C GLU A 49 13.94 2.63 -17.96
N LEU A 50 14.57 2.94 -19.10
CA LEU A 50 14.98 1.89 -20.04
C LEU A 50 16.04 1.00 -19.37
N PRO A 51 15.99 -0.33 -19.58
CA PRO A 51 17.01 -1.22 -19.05
C PRO A 51 18.37 -0.87 -19.68
N ARG A 52 19.46 -1.19 -18.98
CA ARG A 52 20.81 -0.95 -19.49
C ARG A 52 21.15 -1.94 -20.59
N GLU A 53 22.23 -1.69 -21.33
CA GLU A 53 22.75 -2.66 -22.29
C GLU A 53 23.04 -4.00 -21.61
N GLY A 54 22.51 -5.09 -22.18
CA GLY A 54 22.57 -6.43 -21.60
C GLY A 54 21.44 -6.76 -20.60
N GLU A 55 20.58 -5.80 -20.25
CA GLU A 55 19.39 -6.02 -19.42
C GLU A 55 18.12 -6.14 -20.27
N ILE A 56 17.11 -6.84 -19.73
CA ILE A 56 15.79 -7.00 -20.33
C ILE A 56 14.74 -6.60 -19.28
N ASN A 57 13.75 -5.81 -19.68
CA ASN A 57 12.60 -5.49 -18.84
C ASN A 57 11.46 -6.47 -19.14
N CYS A 58 10.96 -7.18 -18.12
CA CYS A 58 9.80 -8.04 -18.22
C CYS A 58 8.57 -7.34 -17.62
N ASN A 59 7.60 -7.00 -18.45
CA ASN A 59 6.31 -6.47 -17.99
C ASN A 59 5.29 -7.61 -17.97
N MET A 60 4.70 -7.87 -16.80
CA MET A 60 3.63 -8.85 -16.60
C MET A 60 2.48 -8.15 -15.89
N ASP A 61 1.25 -8.41 -16.32
CA ASP A 61 0.05 -8.00 -15.58
C ASP A 61 -0.42 -9.14 -14.68
N GLY A 62 -0.85 -8.81 -13.46
CA GLY A 62 -1.49 -9.73 -12.52
C GLY A 62 -0.82 -11.09 -12.29
N ALA A 63 0.12 -11.19 -11.36
CA ALA A 63 0.53 -12.50 -10.84
C ALA A 63 -0.57 -13.08 -9.95
N CYS A 64 -1.25 -14.14 -10.41
CA CYS A 64 -2.29 -14.88 -9.66
C CYS A 64 -1.71 -15.72 -8.50
N LYS A 65 -0.88 -15.12 -7.64
CA LYS A 65 -0.33 -15.81 -6.47
C LYS A 65 -1.45 -16.08 -5.46
N GLY A 66 -1.86 -17.35 -5.34
CA GLY A 66 -2.90 -17.80 -4.40
C GLY A 66 -4.31 -17.92 -4.97
N ASN A 67 -4.49 -17.90 -6.30
CA ASN A 67 -5.78 -18.19 -6.93
C ASN A 67 -6.01 -19.72 -7.00
N PRO A 68 -7.06 -20.28 -6.36
CA PRO A 68 -7.39 -21.70 -6.43
C PRO A 68 -8.11 -22.12 -7.73
N GLY A 69 -8.54 -21.15 -8.55
CA GLY A 69 -9.17 -21.39 -9.86
C GLY A 69 -8.18 -21.40 -11.02
N VAL A 70 -8.68 -21.48 -12.26
CA VAL A 70 -7.85 -21.35 -13.46
C VAL A 70 -7.26 -19.95 -13.52
N GLY A 71 -5.93 -19.87 -13.63
CA GLY A 71 -5.21 -18.63 -13.88
C GLY A 71 -4.87 -18.47 -15.36
N ALA A 72 -4.71 -17.21 -15.78
CA ALA A 72 -4.06 -16.86 -17.04
C ALA A 72 -2.78 -16.09 -16.71
N TYR A 73 -1.83 -16.06 -17.65
CA TYR A 73 -0.63 -15.24 -17.56
C TYR A 73 -0.47 -14.43 -18.83
N GLY A 74 0.36 -13.40 -18.78
CA GLY A 74 0.69 -12.60 -19.95
C GLY A 74 1.89 -11.73 -19.64
N PHE A 75 2.90 -11.75 -20.50
CA PHE A 75 4.09 -10.92 -20.34
C PHE A 75 4.67 -10.45 -21.67
N CYS A 76 5.44 -9.36 -21.61
CA CYS A 76 6.31 -8.93 -22.70
C CYS A 76 7.72 -8.63 -22.18
N LEU A 77 8.71 -8.94 -23.01
CA LEU A 77 10.11 -8.62 -22.78
C LEU A 77 10.51 -7.43 -23.65
N ARG A 78 11.20 -6.46 -23.06
CA ARG A 78 11.73 -5.29 -23.75
C ARG A 78 13.25 -5.20 -23.62
N ASN A 79 13.91 -4.82 -24.70
CA ASN A 79 15.34 -4.53 -24.69
C ASN A 79 15.64 -3.12 -24.10
N ASN A 80 16.91 -2.74 -24.12
CA ASN A 80 17.43 -1.44 -23.68
C ASN A 80 17.00 -0.24 -24.52
N THR A 81 16.44 -0.43 -25.73
CA THR A 81 15.83 0.64 -26.53
C THR A 81 14.34 0.79 -26.26
N GLY A 82 13.74 -0.12 -25.46
CA GLY A 82 12.32 -0.12 -25.13
C GLY A 82 11.45 -0.94 -26.10
N ASP A 83 12.07 -1.53 -27.12
CA ASP A 83 11.39 -2.36 -28.11
C ASP A 83 10.97 -3.70 -27.51
N ILE A 84 9.77 -4.16 -27.88
CA ILE A 84 9.30 -5.49 -27.50
C ILE A 84 10.07 -6.52 -28.34
N ILE A 85 10.80 -7.40 -27.66
CA ILE A 85 11.55 -8.49 -28.30
C ILE A 85 10.85 -9.84 -28.17
N TYR A 86 9.90 -9.98 -27.24
CA TYR A 86 9.10 -11.18 -27.03
C TYR A 86 7.79 -10.87 -26.30
N ALA A 87 6.73 -11.62 -26.60
CA ALA A 87 5.46 -11.56 -25.87
C ALA A 87 4.75 -12.91 -25.89
N GLU A 88 4.08 -13.27 -24.78
CA GLU A 88 3.34 -14.52 -24.60
C GLU A 88 2.17 -14.32 -23.62
N ALA A 89 1.06 -15.04 -23.81
CA ALA A 89 -0.13 -15.04 -22.97
C ALA A 89 -0.89 -16.36 -23.06
#